data_AF-A0A3C1C795-F1
#
_entry.id   AF-A0A3C1C795-F1
#
_cell.length_a   1.000
_cell.length_b   1.000
_cell.length_c   1.000
_cell.angle_alpha   90.00
_cell.angle_beta   90.00
_cell.angle_gamma   90.00
#
_symmetry.space_group_name_H-M   'P 1'
#
loop_
_entity.id
_entity.type
_entity.pdbx_description
1 polymer ?
#
loop_
_entity_poly.entity_id
_entity_poly.type
_entity_poly.pdbx_seq_one_letter_code
_entity_poly.pdbx_strand_id
1 'polypeptide(L)' 'MKTVFISAFLEDSIVVKTMLESAGIPAEVLSDQMLDINPFYSIEPKGAKVIVPDSAEADAKAIVADYKEHKKSNK' A
#
# COMPACT_ATOMS: atom_id res chain seq x y z
N MET A 1 10.51 7.94 6.73
CA MET A 1 9.60 7.31 5.74
C MET A 1 8.87 6.18 6.44
N LYS A 2 7.53 6.13 6.32
CA LYS A 2 6.68 5.16 7.00
C LYS A 2 5.79 4.41 6.02
N THR A 3 5.59 3.12 6.30
CA THR A 3 4.67 2.28 5.55
C THR A 3 3.23 2.56 5.97
N VAL A 4 2.40 2.99 5.02
CA VAL A 4 0.97 3.30 5.26
C VAL A 4 0.03 2.25 4.72
N PHE A 5 0.48 1.47 3.73
CA PHE A 5 -0.31 0.42 3.12
C PHE A 5 0.55 -0.78 2.74
N ILE A 6 -0.02 -1.98 2.90
CA ILE A 6 0.58 -3.25 2.50
C ILE A 6 -0.52 -4.07 1.82
N SER A 7 -0.27 -4.53 0.60
CA SER A 7 -1.16 -5.45 -0.10
C SER A 7 -0.36 -6.55 -0.78
N ALA A 8 -0.89 -7.78 -0.74
CA ALA A 8 -0.34 -8.90 -1.51
C ALA A 8 -0.37 -8.63 -3.03
N PHE A 9 -1.29 -7.77 -3.48
CA PHE A 9 -1.43 -7.42 -4.89
C PHE A 9 -0.76 -6.08 -5.19
N LEU A 10 0.11 -6.08 -6.21
CA LEU A 10 0.80 -4.88 -6.67
C LEU A 10 -0.19 -3.82 -7.17
N GLU A 11 -1.26 -4.25 -7.84
CA GLU A 11 -2.30 -3.39 -8.41
C GLU A 11 -2.94 -2.47 -7.36
N ASP A 12 -3.31 -3.02 -6.20
CA ASP A 12 -3.86 -2.24 -5.08
C ASP A 12 -2.87 -1.18 -4.59
N SER A 13 -1.59 -1.54 -4.52
CA SER A 13 -0.54 -0.64 -4.05
C SER A 13 -0.28 0.49 -5.04
N ILE A 14 -0.41 0.21 -6.34
CA ILE A 14 -0.36 1.24 -7.39
C ILE A 14 -1.55 2.18 -7.28
N VAL A 15 -2.77 1.67 -7.07
CA VAL A 15 -3.96 2.52 -6.91
C VAL A 15 -3.80 3.47 -5.72
N VAL A 16 -3.39 2.94 -4.56
CA VAL A 16 -3.16 3.74 -3.35
C VAL A 16 -2.06 4.78 -3.57
N LYS A 17 -0.97 4.43 -4.26
CA LYS A 17 0.08 5.38 -4.62
C LYS A 17 -0.48 6.54 -5.45
N THR A 18 -1.23 6.24 -6.50
CA THR A 18 -1.80 7.26 -7.40
C THR A 18 -2.80 8.16 -6.66
N MET A 19 -3.59 7.61 -5.73
CA MET A 19 -4.49 8.40 -4.87
C MET A 19 -3.71 9.36 -3.97
N LEU A 20 -2.63 8.89 -3.34
CA LEU A 20 -1.78 9.72 -2.48
C LEU A 20 -1.07 10.83 -3.28
N GLU A 21 -0.52 10.49 -4.45
CA GLU A 21 0.12 11.46 -5.35
C GLU A 21 -0.89 12.51 -5.83
N SER A 22 -2.14 12.11 -6.10
CA SER A 22 -3.21 13.04 -6.48
C SER A 22 -3.61 13.98 -5.33
N ALA A 23 -3.45 13.55 -4.09
CA ALA A 23 -3.63 14.38 -2.90
C ALA A 23 -2.41 15.27 -2.58
N GLY A 24 -1.38 15.25 -3.43
CA GLY A 24 -0.14 16.00 -3.22
C GLY A 24 0.82 15.37 -2.21
N ILE A 25 0.58 14.12 -1.81
CA ILE A 25 1.44 13.36 -0.89
C ILE A 25 2.41 12.51 -1.71
N PRO A 26 3.73 12.77 -1.65
CA PRO A 26 4.69 11.92 -2.35
C PRO A 26 4.69 10.52 -1.73
N ALA A 27 4.46 9.51 -2.57
CA ALA A 27 4.37 8.12 -2.16
C ALA A 27 5.24 7.24 -3.04
N GLU A 28 5.95 6.30 -2.43
CA GLU A 28 6.76 5.31 -3.15
C GLU A 28 6.21 3.90 -2.92
N VAL A 29 6.23 3.07 -3.96
CA VAL A 29 5.84 1.66 -3.88
C VAL A 29 7.11 0.83 -3.82
N LEU A 30 7.32 0.16 -2.68
CA LEU A 30 8.30 -0.89 -2.55
C LEU A 30 7.63 -2.21 -2.95
N SER A 31 7.87 -2.64 -4.19
CA SER A 31 7.54 -4.00 -4.60
C SER A 31 8.65 -4.93 -4.10
N ASP A 32 8.36 -5.74 -3.09
CA ASP A 32 9.26 -6.79 -2.64
C ASP A 32 9.20 -7.93 -3.69
N GLN A 33 9.92 -7.78 -4.80
CA GLN A 33 10.00 -8.79 -5.85
C GLN A 33 10.92 -9.93 -5.38
N MET A 34 10.42 -10.82 -4.52
CA MET A 34 10.99 -12.17 -4.48
C MET A 34 10.46 -12.94 -5.68
N LEU A 35 11.26 -12.92 -6.76
CA LEU A 35 11.26 -13.96 -7.78
C LEU A 35 11.43 -15.32 -7.10
N ASP A 36 10.49 -16.23 -7.37
CA ASP A 36 10.47 -17.68 -7.10
C ASP A 36 10.95 -18.15 -5.71
N ILE A 37 10.09 -18.88 -5.02
CA ILE A 37 10.34 -20.13 -4.26
C ILE A 37 9.24 -20.22 -3.17
N ASN A 38 8.21 -21.02 -3.47
CA ASN A 38 7.18 -21.56 -2.57
C ASN A 38 6.17 -20.59 -1.89
N PRO A 39 4.93 -20.51 -2.44
CA PRO A 39 3.78 -19.78 -1.86
C PRO A 39 3.28 -20.29 -0.49
N PHE A 40 3.78 -21.43 0.02
CA PHE A 40 3.21 -22.11 1.17
C PHE A 40 3.85 -21.78 2.53
N TYR A 41 4.94 -21.02 2.58
CA TYR A 41 5.77 -20.89 3.80
C TYR A 41 6.17 -19.46 4.23
N SER A 42 5.55 -18.41 3.70
CA SER A 42 5.77 -17.05 4.24
C SER A 42 4.63 -16.66 5.19
N ILE A 43 4.94 -16.57 6.48
CA ILE A 43 4.03 -16.20 7.58
C ILE A 43 3.82 -14.67 7.64
N GLU A 44 4.65 -13.90 6.95
CA GLU A 44 4.50 -12.45 6.82
C GLU A 44 3.79 -12.09 5.51
N PRO A 45 2.85 -11.14 5.49
CA PRO A 45 2.27 -10.63 4.26
C PRO A 45 3.35 -9.86 3.46
N LYS A 46 4.17 -10.60 2.72
CA LYS A 46 5.18 -10.08 1.80
C LYS A 46 4.49 -9.66 0.51
N GLY A 47 3.86 -8.49 0.59
CA GLY A 47 3.20 -7.83 -0.51
C GLY A 47 3.89 -6.51 -0.86
N ALA A 48 3.39 -5.82 -1.89
CA ALA A 48 3.82 -4.47 -2.20
C ALA A 48 3.45 -3.52 -1.05
N LYS A 49 4.40 -2.64 -0.70
CA LYS A 49 4.28 -1.68 0.40
C LYS A 49 4.27 -0.27 -0.16
N VAL A 50 3.39 0.59 0.36
CA VAL A 50 3.37 2.02 0.04
C VAL A 50 3.99 2.78 1.21
N ILE A 51 5.03 3.55 0.94
CA ILE A 51 5.72 4.39 1.91
C ILE A 51 5.50 5.88 1.60
N VAL A 52 5.42 6.69 2.66
CA VAL A 52 5.27 8.14 2.59
C VAL A 52 6.24 8.83 3.56
N PRO A 53 6.52 10.13 3.41
CA PRO A 53 7.23 10.91 4.41
C PRO A 53 6.52 10.91 5.76
N ASP A 54 7.29 11.01 6.84
CA ASP A 54 6.75 10.93 8.20
C ASP A 54 5.82 12.13 8.51
N SER A 55 6.02 13.26 7.83
CA SER A 55 5.18 14.45 7.92
C SER A 55 3.78 14.27 7.34
N ALA A 56 3.57 13.31 6.43
CA ALA A 56 2.30 13.07 5.75
C ALA A 56 1.60 11.78 6.21
N GLU A 57 2.09 11.16 7.29
CA GLU A 57 1.61 9.87 7.76
C GLU A 57 0.11 9.89 8.13
N ALA A 58 -0.33 10.92 8.85
CA ALA A 58 -1.71 11.01 9.35
C ALA A 58 -2.71 11.14 8.20
N ASP A 59 -2.42 12.03 7.25
CA ASP A 59 -3.26 12.28 6.08
C ASP A 59 -3.27 11.07 5.15
N ALA A 60 -2.11 10.46 4.91
CA ALA A 60 -2.01 9.25 4.11
C ALA A 60 -2.80 8.08 4.73
N LYS A 61 -2.78 7.93 6.06
CA LYS A 61 -3.59 6.92 6.76
C LYS A 61 -5.09 7.15 6.60
N ALA A 62 -5.55 8.40 6.60
CA ALA A 62 -6.96 8.73 6.40
C ALA A 62 -7.43 8.33 4.99
N ILE A 63 -6.66 8.67 3.96
CA ILE A 63 -6.96 8.30 2.56
C ILE A 63 -6.96 6.77 2.37
N VAL A 64 -5.99 6.09 2.99
CA VAL A 64 -5.91 4.62 2.93
C VAL A 64 -7.10 3.96 3.65
N ALA A 65 -7.59 4.55 4.75
CA ALA A 65 -8.75 4.03 5.46
C ALA A 65 -10.02 4.16 4.61
N ASP A 66 -10.23 5.32 3.99
CA ASP A 66 -11.34 5.57 3.06
C ASP A 66 -11.32 4.56 1.89
N TYR A 67 -10.16 4.37 1.25
CA TYR A 67 -10.00 3.38 0.20
C TYR A 67 -10.38 1.95 0.66
N LYS A 68 -10.00 1.56 1.88
CA LYS A 68 -10.34 0.22 2.44
C LYS A 68 -11.84 0.06 2.71
N GLU A 69 -12.52 1.12 3.15
CA GLU A 69 -13.98 1.09 3.38
C GLU A 69 -14.73 0.96 2.07
N HIS A 70 -14.37 1.75 1.06
CA HIS A 70 -14.96 1.69 -0.27
C HIS A 70 -14.70 0.35 -0.97
N LYS A 71 -13.51 -0.23 -0.81
CA LYS A 71 -13.18 -1.56 -1.35
C LYS A 71 -14.00 -2.69 -0.71
N LYS A 72 -14.36 -2.58 0.57
CA LYS A 72 -15.21 -3.57 1.26
C LYS A 72 -16.67 -3.48 0.83
N SER A 73 -17.16 -2.27 0.53
CA SER A 73 -18.55 -2.03 0.12
C SER A 73 -18.89 -2.61 -1.25
N ASN A 74 -17.87 -2.84 -2.09
CA ASN A 74 -18.03 -3.34 -3.47
C ASN A 74 -17.89 -4.88 -3.59
N LYS A 75 -18.09 -5.60 -2.49
CA LYS A 75 -17.96 -7.05 -2.39
C LYS A 75 -19.26 -7.67 -1.88
#